data_AF-A0A4U0T179-F1
#
_entry.id   AF-A0A4U0T179-F1
#
_cell.length_a   1.000
_cell.length_b   1.000
_cell.length_c   1.000
_cell.angle_alpha   90.00
_cell.angle_beta   90.00
_cell.angle_gamma   90.00
#
_symmetry.space_group_name_H-M   'P 1'
#
loop_
_entity.id
_entity.type
_entity.pdbx_description
1 polymer ?
#
loop_
_entity_poly.entity_id
_entity_poly.type
_entity_poly.pdbx_seq_one_letter_code
_entity_poly.pdbx_strand_id
1 'polypeptide(L)'
;MGLCRPIRGESRFDQPHQHVHREPPVGCVELEEAYRLAPRLRSHEMSEETSFEPGDVVAHCSWVVHGTDANVGTRPRWVYRPLFFPADAVYMGVPSPTIAGRGIGPFEILDHPDFPITYEPTAARAGG
;
A
#
# COMPACT_ATOMS: atom_id res chain seq x y z
N MET A 1 -36.33 -9.11 -14.18
CA MET A 1 -35.58 -10.19 -13.51
C MET A 1 -34.14 -10.12 -14.01
N GLY A 2 -33.28 -9.41 -13.29
CA GLY A 2 -31.85 -9.31 -13.60
C GLY A 2 -31.06 -10.08 -12.57
N LEU A 3 -30.16 -10.96 -13.01
CA LEU A 3 -29.29 -11.73 -12.12
C LEU A 3 -28.39 -10.78 -11.33
N CYS A 4 -28.53 -10.83 -10.01
CA CYS A 4 -27.61 -10.24 -9.05
C CYS A 4 -26.30 -11.06 -9.07
N ARG A 5 -25.21 -10.49 -9.57
CA ARG A 5 -23.86 -11.06 -9.37
C ARG A 5 -23.33 -10.60 -8.00
N PRO A 6 -22.63 -11.44 -7.23
CA PRO A 6 -22.08 -11.06 -5.94
C PRO A 6 -20.94 -10.06 -6.14
N ILE A 7 -21.14 -8.82 -5.68
CA ILE A 7 -20.09 -7.79 -5.66
C ILE A 7 -19.05 -8.24 -4.64
N ARG A 8 -17.93 -8.76 -5.14
CA ARG A 8 -16.76 -9.11 -4.34
C ARG A 8 -15.77 -7.96 -4.44
N GLY A 9 -15.87 -7.04 -3.48
CA GLY A 9 -14.73 -6.35 -2.90
C GLY A 9 -13.63 -5.92 -3.86
N GLU A 10 -13.99 -5.07 -4.80
CA GLU A 10 -13.15 -4.68 -5.91
C GLU A 10 -12.05 -3.68 -5.49
N SER A 11 -10.82 -3.86 -6.00
CA SER A 11 -9.74 -2.88 -5.83
C SER A 11 -9.35 -2.31 -7.18
N ARG A 12 -9.17 -0.99 -7.25
CA ARG A 12 -8.62 -0.30 -8.41
C ARG A 12 -7.19 0.10 -8.09
N PHE A 13 -6.29 -0.28 -8.98
CA PHE A 13 -4.93 0.20 -8.94
C PHE A 13 -4.81 1.26 -10.04
N ASP A 14 -3.86 2.17 -9.94
CA ASP A 14 -3.24 2.65 -11.17
C ASP A 14 -2.22 1.57 -11.54
N GLN A 15 -2.30 1.00 -12.75
CA GLN A 15 -1.49 -0.15 -13.16
C GLN A 15 0.00 0.04 -12.81
N PRO A 16 0.74 -1.02 -12.45
CA PRO A 16 2.19 -0.96 -12.15
C PRO A 16 3.06 -0.48 -13.33
N HIS A 17 2.49 -0.30 -14.52
CA HIS A 17 3.16 0.22 -15.71
C HIS A 17 3.20 1.74 -15.81
N GLN A 18 2.53 2.47 -14.90
CA GLN A 18 2.42 3.91 -15.00
C GLN A 18 3.21 4.61 -13.90
N HIS A 19 3.94 5.65 -14.29
CA HIS A 19 4.91 6.39 -13.48
C HIS A 19 4.28 7.21 -12.34
N VAL A 20 3.10 6.82 -11.86
CA VAL A 20 2.31 7.46 -10.81
C VAL A 20 3.07 7.50 -9.48
N HIS A 21 3.93 6.50 -9.23
CA HIS A 21 4.87 6.50 -8.11
C HIS A 21 5.91 7.64 -8.15
N ARG A 22 5.93 8.44 -9.22
CA ARG A 22 6.77 9.63 -9.37
C ARG A 22 5.99 10.93 -9.12
N GLU A 23 4.68 10.85 -8.88
CA GLU A 23 3.85 12.00 -8.53
C GLU A 23 4.00 12.35 -7.04
N PRO A 24 3.74 13.59 -6.62
CA PRO A 24 3.80 14.00 -5.22
C PRO A 24 2.82 13.23 -4.31
N PRO A 25 3.12 13.09 -3.01
CA PRO A 25 2.23 12.39 -2.07
C PRO A 25 0.91 13.14 -1.92
N VAL A 26 -0.20 12.44 -2.12
CA VAL A 26 -1.56 12.97 -1.91
C VAL A 26 -2.20 12.50 -0.60
N GLY A 27 -1.57 11.57 0.12
CA GLY A 27 -2.10 11.00 1.37
C GLY A 27 -3.25 10.02 1.14
N CYS A 28 -4.01 9.73 2.20
CA CYS A 28 -5.24 8.92 2.15
C CYS A 28 -6.45 9.85 2.00
N VAL A 29 -6.88 10.09 0.76
CA VAL A 29 -7.98 10.99 0.42
C VAL A 29 -8.89 10.37 -0.64
N GLU A 30 -10.09 10.94 -0.80
CA GLU A 30 -10.99 10.58 -1.89
C GLU A 30 -10.37 10.90 -3.26
N LEU A 31 -10.77 10.16 -4.30
CA LEU A 31 -10.13 10.26 -5.62
C LEU A 31 -10.18 11.68 -6.23
N GLU A 32 -11.32 12.37 -6.11
CA GLU A 32 -11.43 13.75 -6.60
C GLU A 32 -10.52 14.72 -5.84
N GLU A 33 -10.31 14.47 -4.54
CA GLU A 33 -9.39 15.25 -3.73
C GLU A 33 -7.93 14.95 -4.11
N ALA A 34 -7.60 13.69 -4.39
CA ALA A 34 -6.30 13.31 -4.94
C ALA A 34 -6.02 14.05 -6.26
N TYR A 35 -7.00 14.12 -7.17
CA TYR A 35 -6.87 14.89 -8.40
C TYR A 35 -6.73 16.39 -8.16
N ARG A 36 -7.36 16.94 -7.11
CA ARG A 36 -7.19 18.35 -6.75
C ARG A 36 -5.78 18.64 -6.25
N LEU A 37 -5.22 17.75 -5.43
CA LEU A 37 -3.88 17.87 -4.83
C LEU A 37 -2.75 17.59 -5.84
N ALA A 38 -2.96 16.62 -6.73
CA ALA A 38 -2.02 16.26 -7.79
C ALA A 38 -2.75 16.15 -9.15
N PRO A 39 -3.00 17.27 -9.84
CA PRO A 39 -3.76 17.28 -11.10
C PRO A 39 -3.21 16.38 -12.22
N ARG A 40 -1.90 16.11 -12.21
CA ARG A 40 -1.25 15.20 -13.15
C ARG A 40 -1.76 13.76 -13.06
N LEU A 41 -2.33 13.36 -11.91
CA LEU A 41 -2.98 12.06 -11.75
C LEU A 41 -4.08 11.82 -12.79
N ARG A 42 -4.77 12.87 -13.28
CA ARG A 42 -5.79 12.74 -14.33
C ARG A 42 -5.24 12.32 -15.70
N SER A 43 -3.94 12.42 -15.91
CA SER A 43 -3.29 12.02 -17.17
C SER A 43 -2.84 10.56 -17.20
N HIS A 44 -2.94 9.85 -16.07
CA HIS A 44 -2.67 8.43 -15.97
C HIS A 44 -3.96 7.63 -16.21
N GLU A 45 -3.82 6.45 -16.79
CA GLU A 45 -4.91 5.55 -17.11
C GLU A 45 -5.19 4.62 -15.93
N MET A 46 -6.37 4.80 -15.32
CA MET A 46 -6.87 3.94 -14.25
C MET A 46 -6.86 2.47 -14.67
N SER A 47 -6.39 1.57 -13.81
CA SER A 47 -6.48 0.14 -14.11
C SER A 47 -7.91 -0.33 -14.21
N GLU A 48 -8.09 -1.42 -14.94
CA GLU A 48 -9.26 -2.27 -14.72
C GLU A 48 -9.30 -2.75 -13.27
N GLU A 49 -10.53 -2.96 -12.82
CA GLU A 49 -10.82 -3.43 -11.50
C GLU A 49 -10.39 -4.89 -11.32
N THR A 50 -9.68 -5.16 -10.23
CA THR A 50 -9.18 -6.52 -9.96
C THR A 50 -9.96 -7.17 -8.82
N SER A 51 -10.46 -8.37 -9.09
CA SER A 51 -11.09 -9.25 -8.11
C SER A 51 -10.08 -10.25 -7.56
N PHE A 52 -10.23 -10.57 -6.28
CA PHE A 52 -9.35 -11.51 -5.56
C PHE A 52 -10.17 -12.62 -4.90
N GLU A 53 -9.66 -13.84 -4.94
CA GLU A 53 -10.15 -14.95 -4.13
C GLU A 53 -9.46 -14.96 -2.74
N PRO A 54 -10.06 -15.59 -1.72
CA PRO A 54 -9.41 -15.74 -0.42
C PRO A 54 -8.05 -16.44 -0.55
N GLY A 55 -6.99 -15.74 -0.11
CA GLY A 55 -5.61 -16.22 -0.20
C GLY A 55 -4.79 -15.57 -1.32
N ASP A 56 -5.44 -14.88 -2.26
CA ASP A 56 -4.72 -14.08 -3.25
C ASP A 56 -4.02 -12.88 -2.60
N VAL A 57 -2.90 -12.48 -3.19
CA VAL A 57 -2.06 -11.39 -2.69
C VAL A 57 -1.77 -10.41 -3.80
N VAL A 58 -1.78 -9.13 -3.44
CA VAL A 58 -1.30 -8.03 -4.26
C VAL A 58 -0.27 -7.23 -3.47
N ALA A 59 0.79 -6.82 -4.14
CA ALA A 59 1.84 -5.98 -3.59
C ALA A 59 2.00 -4.72 -4.44
N HIS A 60 2.19 -3.58 -3.79
CA HIS A 60 2.46 -2.31 -4.44
C HIS A 60 3.49 -1.53 -3.61
N CYS A 61 4.23 -0.63 -4.24
CA CYS A 61 5.11 0.28 -3.50
C CYS A 61 4.29 1.43 -2.87
N SER A 62 4.86 2.11 -1.87
CA SER A 62 4.18 3.14 -1.06
C SER A 62 3.67 4.34 -1.85
N TRP A 63 4.14 4.53 -3.08
CA TRP A 63 3.83 5.67 -3.93
C TRP A 63 2.79 5.36 -5.02
N VAL A 64 2.32 4.11 -5.13
CA VAL A 64 1.22 3.77 -6.05
C VAL A 64 -0.08 4.36 -5.54
N VAL A 65 -0.78 5.12 -6.37
CA VAL A 65 -2.18 5.51 -6.11
C VAL A 65 -3.05 4.28 -6.31
N HIS A 66 -3.81 3.93 -5.28
CA HIS A 66 -4.69 2.76 -5.27
C HIS A 66 -5.90 3.07 -4.40
N GLY A 67 -7.00 2.40 -4.67
CA GLY A 67 -8.25 2.60 -3.97
C GLY A 67 -9.13 1.37 -4.05
N THR A 68 -10.24 1.43 -3.31
CA THR A 68 -11.25 0.40 -3.35
C THR A 68 -12.61 1.05 -3.19
N ASP A 69 -13.60 0.50 -3.88
CA ASP A 69 -14.97 0.96 -3.74
C ASP A 69 -15.57 0.52 -2.39
N ALA A 70 -16.69 1.15 -2.03
CA ALA A 70 -17.41 0.87 -0.80
C ALA A 70 -17.87 -0.60 -0.74
N ASN A 71 -17.75 -1.22 0.43
CA ASN A 71 -18.30 -2.56 0.65
C ASN A 71 -19.83 -2.48 0.79
N VAL A 72 -20.55 -2.64 -0.32
CA VAL A 72 -22.03 -2.64 -0.37
C VAL A 72 -22.65 -4.02 -0.11
N GLY A 73 -21.83 -5.04 0.18
CA GLY A 73 -22.28 -6.39 0.47
C GLY A 73 -22.78 -6.59 1.92
N THR A 74 -23.40 -7.74 2.18
CA THR A 74 -23.88 -8.12 3.53
C THR A 74 -22.82 -8.82 4.39
N ARG A 75 -21.60 -8.99 3.86
CA ARG A 75 -20.49 -9.66 4.54
C ARG A 75 -19.31 -8.68 4.70
N PRO A 76 -18.59 -8.75 5.84
CA PRO A 76 -17.37 -7.98 5.99
C PRO A 76 -16.32 -8.43 4.97
N ARG A 77 -15.54 -7.47 4.45
CA ARG A 77 -14.35 -7.72 3.63
C ARG A 77 -13.13 -7.62 4.53
N TRP A 78 -12.50 -8.76 4.80
CA TRP A 78 -11.27 -8.82 5.59
C TRP A 78 -10.05 -8.79 4.68
N VAL A 79 -9.07 -7.97 5.03
CA VAL A 79 -7.77 -7.90 4.36
C VAL A 79 -6.70 -7.88 5.44
N TYR A 80 -5.64 -8.66 5.25
CA TYR A 80 -4.42 -8.55 6.03
C TYR A 80 -3.40 -7.75 5.23
N ARG A 81 -2.91 -6.64 5.79
CA ARG A 81 -2.04 -5.68 5.09
C ARG A 81 -0.74 -5.46 5.84
N PRO A 82 0.30 -6.28 5.59
CA PRO A 82 1.64 -6.00 6.10
C PRO A 82 2.27 -4.83 5.35
N LEU A 83 3.07 -4.03 6.04
CA LEU A 83 3.95 -3.02 5.45
C LEU A 83 5.39 -3.48 5.64
N PHE A 84 6.15 -3.51 4.54
CA PHE A 84 7.57 -3.81 4.57
C PHE A 84 8.36 -2.54 4.23
N PHE A 85 9.47 -2.36 4.92
CA PHE A 85 10.45 -1.31 4.64
C PHE A 85 11.86 -1.91 4.74
N PRO A 86 12.88 -1.27 4.14
CA PRO A 86 14.26 -1.73 4.24
C PRO A 86 14.71 -1.92 5.69
N ALA A 87 15.54 -2.93 5.97
CA ALA A 87 16.00 -3.22 7.33
C ALA A 87 16.83 -2.07 7.96
N ASP A 88 17.36 -1.18 7.12
CA ASP A 88 18.10 0.02 7.49
C ASP A 88 17.24 1.30 7.46
N ALA A 89 15.91 1.16 7.42
CA ALA A 89 15.00 2.31 7.42
C ALA A 89 15.18 3.17 8.67
N VAL A 90 15.27 4.49 8.48
CA VAL A 90 15.42 5.46 9.56
C VAL A 90 14.05 6.04 9.93
N TYR A 91 13.73 6.06 11.23
CA TYR A 91 12.52 6.72 11.70
C TYR A 91 12.69 8.24 11.67
N MET A 92 11.93 8.94 10.84
CA MET A 92 12.10 10.39 10.64
C MET A 92 11.46 11.28 11.72
N GLY A 93 10.96 10.71 12.83
CA GLY A 93 10.34 11.48 13.91
C GLY A 93 8.91 11.97 13.63
N VAL A 94 8.30 11.56 12.53
CA VAL A 94 6.91 11.90 12.20
C VAL A 94 5.97 11.24 13.21
N PRO A 95 5.09 12.00 13.91
CA PRO A 95 4.16 11.42 14.87
C PRO A 95 3.38 10.26 14.28
N SER A 96 3.50 9.08 14.89
CA SER A 96 2.88 7.86 14.41
C SER A 96 2.36 7.03 15.57
N PRO A 97 1.07 6.64 15.59
CA PRO A 97 0.54 5.71 16.59
C PRO A 97 1.26 4.36 16.57
N THR A 98 1.84 3.98 15.43
CA THR A 98 2.62 2.74 15.29
C THR A 98 3.95 2.81 16.04
N ILE A 99 4.54 4.00 16.20
CA ILE A 99 5.85 4.21 16.84
C ILE A 99 5.71 4.73 18.28
N ALA A 100 4.65 5.49 18.56
CA ALA A 100 4.42 6.13 19.85
C ALA A 100 4.49 5.14 21.02
N GLY A 101 5.25 5.50 22.05
CA GLY A 101 5.39 4.70 23.27
C GLY A 101 6.36 3.51 23.18
N ARG A 102 7.01 3.27 22.03
CA ARG A 102 7.98 2.16 21.86
C ARG A 102 9.43 2.52 22.17
N GLY A 103 9.70 3.76 22.59
CA GLY A 103 11.06 4.21 22.91
C GLY A 103 11.99 4.38 21.69
N ILE A 104 11.44 4.38 20.47
CA ILE A 104 12.19 4.55 19.22
C ILE A 104 12.50 6.04 19.02
N GLY A 105 13.78 6.37 18.92
CA GLY A 105 14.28 7.73 18.71
C GLY A 105 14.16 8.18 17.25
N PRO A 106 13.92 9.48 17.00
CA PRO A 106 13.99 10.02 15.65
C PRO A 106 15.44 9.99 15.13
N PHE A 107 15.57 9.83 13.82
CA PHE A 107 16.83 9.78 13.07
C PHE A 107 17.72 8.57 13.39
N GLU A 108 17.14 7.55 14.00
CA GLU A 108 17.78 6.26 14.24
C GLU A 108 17.21 5.20 13.31
N ILE A 109 18.02 4.16 13.03
CA ILE A 109 17.54 2.96 12.34
C ILE A 109 16.41 2.36 13.18
N LEU A 110 15.33 1.97 12.51
CA LEU A 110 14.18 1.31 13.11
C LEU A 110 14.52 -0.14 13.46
N ASP A 111 15.35 -0.33 14.48
CA ASP A 111 15.75 -1.62 15.03
C ASP A 111 15.03 -1.86 16.36
N HIS A 112 13.94 -2.65 16.31
CA HIS A 112 13.10 -2.92 17.47
C HIS A 112 12.35 -4.25 17.30
N PRO A 113 12.15 -5.05 18.36
CA PRO A 113 11.56 -6.39 18.27
C PRO A 113 10.16 -6.45 17.64
N ASP A 114 9.39 -5.35 17.72
CA ASP A 114 8.09 -5.23 17.05
C ASP A 114 8.16 -5.00 15.53
N PHE A 115 9.36 -4.73 15.00
CA PHE A 115 9.65 -4.55 13.58
C PHE A 115 10.73 -5.57 13.14
N PRO A 116 10.41 -6.88 13.17
CA PRO A 116 11.41 -7.91 12.92
C PRO A 116 11.89 -7.89 11.46
N ILE A 117 13.15 -8.25 11.26
CA ILE A 117 13.67 -8.60 9.93
C ILE A 117 12.98 -9.90 9.50
N THR A 118 12.24 -9.83 8.40
CA THR A 118 11.45 -10.97 7.87
C THR A 118 12.15 -11.71 6.74
N TYR A 119 13.20 -11.11 6.17
CA TYR A 119 13.97 -11.68 5.09
C TYR A 119 15.40 -11.17 5.15
N GLU A 120 16.35 -12.09 5.27
CA GLU A 120 17.77 -11.83 5.01
C GLU A 120 18.09 -12.45 3.65
N PRO A 121 18.47 -11.65 2.65
CA PRO A 121 18.95 -12.23 1.40
C PRO A 121 20.17 -13.09 1.73
N THR A 122 20.13 -14.37 1.35
CA THR A 122 21.32 -15.20 1.37
C THR A 122 22.38 -14.44 0.61
N ALA A 123 23.47 -14.04 1.28
CA ALA A 123 24.57 -13.31 0.64
C ALA A 123 24.83 -13.99 -0.69
N ALA A 124 24.62 -13.27 -1.80
CA ALA A 124 24.93 -13.79 -3.12
C ALA A 124 26.33 -14.36 -2.98
N ARG A 125 26.45 -15.69 -3.09
CA ARG A 125 27.73 -16.37 -2.87
C ARG A 125 28.69 -15.61 -3.76
N ALA A 126 29.61 -14.88 -3.13
CA ALA A 126 30.71 -14.25 -3.83
C ALA A 126 31.57 -15.40 -4.35
N GLY A 127 31.15 -15.96 -5.47
CA GLY A 127 31.85 -16.94 -6.27
C GLY A 127 31.86 -16.37 -7.67
N GLY A 128 33.00 -16.30 -8.35
CA GLY A 128 34.35 -16.74 -8.06
C GLY A 128 35.21 -16.33 -9.25
#